data_AF-A0A972XC19-F1
#
_entry.id   AF-A0A972XC19-F1
#
_cell.length_a   1.000
_cell.length_b   1.000
_cell.length_c   1.000
_cell.angle_alpha   90.00
_cell.angle_beta   90.00
_cell.angle_gamma   90.00
#
_symmetry.space_group_name_H-M   'P 1'
#
loop_
_entity.id
_entity.type
_entity.pdbx_description
1 polymer ?
#
loop_
_entity_poly.entity_id
_entity_poly.type
_entity_poly.pdbx_seq_one_letter_code
_entity_poly.pdbx_strand_id
1 'polypeptide(L)'
;MAKNMRKQDKTMKPSPEFMRDIATELEEDGSSVIGGAQDRDSGRYIICVHVPATALVDSGSPEIFPTFDTNKYYVAFATELIYTKSEQINEKYLTNDEKNVAFDEWLMSFVPDIFQKINKMALPDSNL
;
A
#
# COMPACT_ATOMS: atom_id res chain seq x y z
N MET A 1 -31.07 5.83 -24.02
CA MET A 1 -30.42 5.21 -22.85
C MET A 1 -28.91 5.24 -23.05
N ALA A 2 -28.22 6.23 -22.49
CA ALA A 2 -26.75 6.29 -22.52
C ALA A 2 -26.23 5.88 -21.14
N LYS A 3 -25.55 4.73 -21.07
CA LYS A 3 -24.85 4.28 -19.86
C LYS A 3 -23.63 5.18 -19.68
N ASN A 4 -23.67 6.06 -18.69
CA ASN A 4 -22.51 6.79 -18.22
C ASN A 4 -21.52 5.78 -17.63
N MET A 5 -20.51 5.39 -18.42
CA MET A 5 -19.27 4.80 -17.93
C MET A 5 -18.59 5.83 -17.03
N ARG A 6 -18.84 5.75 -15.71
CA ARG A 6 -18.03 6.46 -14.72
C ARG A 6 -16.64 5.82 -14.76
N LYS A 7 -15.67 6.59 -15.24
CA LYS A 7 -14.24 6.33 -15.13
C LYS A 7 -13.93 5.87 -13.69
N GLN A 8 -13.44 4.65 -13.54
CA GLN A 8 -12.87 4.15 -12.30
C GLN A 8 -11.57 4.90 -12.06
N ASP A 9 -11.67 5.98 -11.28
CA ASP A 9 -10.54 6.79 -10.85
C ASP A 9 -10.77 7.04 -9.36
N LYS A 10 -10.48 6.04 -8.52
CA LYS A 10 -10.72 6.10 -7.07
C LYS A 10 -9.70 5.32 -6.23
N THR A 11 -8.46 5.21 -6.67
CA THR A 11 -7.35 4.99 -5.74
C THR A 11 -6.97 6.35 -5.15
N MET A 12 -7.75 6.82 -4.18
CA MET A 12 -7.44 8.07 -3.48
C MET A 12 -6.48 7.77 -2.33
N LYS A 13 -5.28 8.34 -2.44
CA LYS A 13 -4.23 8.30 -1.41
C LYS A 13 -4.79 8.82 -0.07
N PRO A 14 -4.35 8.27 1.07
CA PRO A 14 -4.76 8.72 2.41
C PRO A 14 -4.35 10.18 2.68
N SER A 15 -4.99 10.81 3.68
CA SER A 15 -4.69 12.20 4.02
C SER A 15 -3.29 12.36 4.62
N PRO A 16 -2.64 13.53 4.44
CA PRO A 16 -1.32 13.78 5.01
C PRO A 16 -1.26 13.66 6.54
N GLU A 17 -2.30 14.07 7.27
CA GLU A 17 -2.35 13.98 8.73
C GLU A 17 -2.32 12.51 9.20
N PHE A 18 -3.15 11.67 8.57
CA PHE A 18 -3.22 10.25 8.86
C PHE A 18 -1.88 9.56 8.57
N MET A 19 -1.22 9.91 7.46
CA MET A 19 0.10 9.39 7.13
C MET A 19 1.18 9.81 8.13
N ARG A 20 1.08 11.01 8.72
CA ARG A 20 2.01 11.49 9.75
C ARG A 20 1.85 10.74 11.08
N ASP A 21 0.61 10.53 11.52
CA ASP A 21 0.33 9.81 12.78
C ASP A 21 0.89 8.38 12.71
N ILE A 22 0.72 7.73 11.56
CA ILE A 22 1.24 6.39 11.30
C ILE A 22 2.76 6.35 11.13
N ALA A 23 3.35 7.35 10.46
CA ALA A 23 4.80 7.42 10.34
C ALA A 23 5.47 7.56 11.72
N THR A 24 4.84 8.31 12.64
CA THR A 24 5.33 8.47 14.02
C THR A 24 5.27 7.14 14.79
N GLU A 25 4.19 6.37 14.63
CA GLU A 25 4.03 5.04 15.25
C GLU A 25 5.09 4.04 14.75
N LEU A 26 5.51 4.14 13.49
CA LEU A 26 6.39 3.17 12.82
C LEU A 26 7.89 3.51 12.90
N GLU A 27 8.25 4.80 13.07
CA GLU A 27 9.64 5.22 13.33
C GLU A 27 10.21 4.60 14.61
N GLU A 28 9.36 4.32 15.61
CA GLU A 28 9.77 3.62 16.83
C GLU A 28 10.13 2.14 16.59
N ASP A 29 9.57 1.54 15.53
CA ASP A 29 9.76 0.12 15.17
C ASP A 29 10.83 -0.10 14.08
N GLY A 30 11.49 0.96 13.61
CA GLY A 30 12.52 0.87 12.55
C GLY A 30 11.94 0.60 11.16
N SER A 31 10.66 0.87 10.96
CA SER A 31 9.96 0.76 9.68
C SER A 31 9.60 2.15 9.16
N SER A 32 9.59 2.34 7.84
CA SER A 32 9.23 3.64 7.26
C SER A 32 8.06 3.52 6.31
N VAL A 33 7.12 4.46 6.45
CA VAL A 33 5.93 4.57 5.62
C VAL A 33 6.33 5.06 4.23
N ILE A 34 5.88 4.35 3.21
CA ILE A 34 6.15 4.66 1.80
C ILE A 34 4.89 5.00 1.01
N GLY A 35 3.71 4.81 1.60
CA GLY A 35 2.44 5.15 0.95
C GLY A 35 1.25 4.53 1.66
N GLY A 36 0.09 4.63 1.03
CA GLY A 36 -1.13 3.99 1.51
C GLY A 36 -2.29 4.20 0.56
N ALA A 37 -3.39 3.52 0.82
CA ALA A 37 -4.63 3.66 0.05
C ALA A 37 -5.84 3.37 0.92
N GLN A 38 -6.98 3.99 0.61
CA GLN A 38 -8.25 3.71 1.28
C GLN A 38 -9.28 3.24 0.25
N ASP A 39 -9.93 2.13 0.54
CA ASP A 39 -11.17 1.72 -0.12
C ASP A 39 -12.35 2.43 0.56
N ARG A 40 -12.97 3.35 -0.18
CA ARG A 40 -14.09 4.16 0.33
C ARG A 40 -15.37 3.38 0.53
N ASP A 41 -15.55 2.27 -0.19
CA ASP A 41 -16.79 1.50 -0.13
C ASP A 41 -16.81 0.60 1.11
N SER A 42 -15.65 0.02 1.47
CA SER A 42 -15.51 -0.81 2.67
C SER A 42 -15.02 -0.06 3.91
N GLY A 43 -14.47 1.15 3.75
CA GLY A 43 -13.82 1.91 4.82
C GLY A 43 -12.43 1.38 5.19
N ARG A 44 -11.96 0.33 4.53
CA ARG A 44 -10.66 -0.30 4.80
C ARG A 44 -9.53 0.54 4.23
N TYR A 45 -8.42 0.58 4.95
CA TYR A 45 -7.24 1.31 4.54
C TYR A 45 -5.99 0.46 4.75
N ILE A 46 -5.04 0.68 3.83
CA ILE A 46 -3.74 0.05 3.83
C ILE A 46 -2.66 1.10 4.02
N ILE A 47 -1.62 0.70 4.75
CA ILE A 47 -0.43 1.49 5.00
C ILE A 47 0.73 0.71 4.42
N CYS A 48 1.38 1.25 3.40
CA CYS A 48 2.55 0.65 2.80
C CYS A 48 3.78 1.04 3.62
N VAL A 49 4.53 0.04 4.07
CA VAL A 49 5.77 0.20 4.82
C VAL A 49 6.87 -0.60 4.14
N HIS A 50 8.13 -0.23 4.37
CA HIS A 50 9.24 -1.10 4.04
C HIS A 50 9.94 -1.65 5.28
N VAL A 51 10.34 -2.91 5.21
CA VAL A 51 10.99 -3.67 6.30
C VAL A 51 12.17 -4.47 5.75
N PRO A 52 13.12 -4.93 6.59
CA PRO A 52 14.17 -5.84 6.15
C PRO A 52 13.58 -7.14 5.59
N ALA A 53 14.15 -7.70 4.52
CA ALA A 53 13.65 -8.96 3.93
C ALA A 53 13.55 -10.12 4.92
N THR A 54 14.40 -10.15 5.96
CA THR A 54 14.38 -11.17 7.02
C THR A 54 13.12 -11.14 7.88
N ALA A 55 12.33 -10.06 7.83
CA ALA A 55 11.05 -9.94 8.54
C ALA A 55 9.86 -10.51 7.73
N LEU A 56 10.09 -10.92 6.47
CA LEU A 56 9.08 -11.42 5.56
C LEU A 56 9.28 -12.91 5.26
N VAL A 57 8.19 -13.60 4.96
CA VAL A 57 8.19 -15.00 4.49
C VAL A 57 8.51 -15.05 2.99
N ASP A 58 8.01 -14.10 2.21
CA ASP A 58 8.29 -13.90 0.79
C ASP A 58 8.71 -12.45 0.52
N SER A 59 10.00 -12.24 0.25
CA SER A 59 10.55 -10.92 -0.06
C SER A 59 10.29 -10.48 -1.52
N GLY A 60 9.71 -11.34 -2.36
CA GLY A 60 9.42 -11.05 -3.77
C GLY A 60 8.09 -10.33 -3.99
N SER A 61 7.20 -10.31 -3.00
CA SER A 61 5.89 -9.67 -3.09
C SER A 61 5.50 -9.00 -1.77
N PRO A 62 4.61 -7.99 -1.79
CA PRO A 62 4.17 -7.37 -0.54
C PRO A 62 3.30 -8.32 0.30
N GLU A 63 3.57 -8.35 1.59
CA GLU A 63 2.81 -9.10 2.58
C GLU A 63 1.82 -8.21 3.33
N ILE A 64 0.69 -8.78 3.74
CA ILE A 64 -0.41 -8.05 4.39
C ILE A 64 -0.51 -8.50 5.84
N PHE A 65 -0.42 -7.54 6.75
CA PHE A 65 -0.51 -7.76 8.19
C PHE A 65 -1.76 -7.04 8.72
N PRO A 66 -2.72 -7.77 9.31
CA PRO A 66 -3.85 -7.14 10.00
C PRO A 66 -3.36 -6.43 11.27
N THR A 67 -4.07 -5.40 11.68
CA THR A 67 -3.83 -4.73 12.98
C THR A 67 -4.98 -4.99 13.95
N PHE A 68 -4.92 -4.37 15.14
CA PHE A 68 -6.02 -4.39 16.10
C PHE A 68 -7.27 -3.64 15.62
N ASP A 69 -7.11 -2.70 14.68
CA ASP A 69 -8.23 -2.08 13.95
C ASP A 69 -8.56 -2.94 12.73
N THR A 70 -9.80 -3.46 12.69
CA THR A 70 -10.28 -4.37 11.64
C THR A 70 -10.36 -3.74 10.25
N ASN A 71 -10.25 -2.40 10.18
CA ASN A 71 -10.19 -1.65 8.93
C ASN A 71 -8.76 -1.24 8.54
N LYS A 72 -7.76 -1.43 9.41
CA LYS A 72 -6.36 -1.06 9.20
C LYS A 72 -5.50 -2.28 8.90
N TYR A 73 -4.73 -2.19 7.82
CA TYR A 73 -3.78 -3.22 7.42
C TYR A 73 -2.42 -2.59 7.09
N TYR A 74 -1.34 -3.22 7.53
CA TYR A 74 -0.01 -2.91 7.03
C TYR A 74 0.29 -3.77 5.80
N VAL A 75 0.91 -3.15 4.80
CA VAL A 75 1.41 -3.80 3.60
C VAL A 75 2.91 -3.63 3.61
N ALA A 76 3.63 -4.69 3.94
CA ALA A 76 5.07 -4.65 4.10
C ALA A 76 5.76 -5.06 2.79
N PHE A 77 6.66 -4.20 2.34
CA PHE A 77 7.54 -4.44 1.21
C PHE A 77 8.95 -4.72 1.72
N ALA A 78 9.66 -5.66 1.09
CA ALA A 78 11.08 -5.81 1.35
C ALA A 78 11.83 -4.53 0.96
N THR A 79 12.76 -4.08 1.81
CA THR A 79 13.54 -2.86 1.57
C THR A 79 14.32 -2.93 0.25
N GLU A 80 14.82 -4.12 -0.10
CA GLU A 80 15.53 -4.39 -1.34
C GLU A 80 14.65 -4.19 -2.58
N LEU A 81 13.36 -4.53 -2.48
CA LEU A 81 12.38 -4.29 -3.55
C LEU A 81 12.15 -2.79 -3.76
N ILE A 82 12.06 -2.03 -2.67
CA ILE A 82 11.95 -0.57 -2.71
C ILE A 82 13.18 0.07 -3.33
N TYR A 83 14.38 -0.34 -2.93
CA TYR A 83 15.62 0.18 -3.48
C TYR A 83 15.79 -0.15 -4.96
N THR A 84 15.57 -1.40 -5.34
CA THR A 84 15.61 -1.82 -6.76
C THR A 84 14.67 -0.99 -7.60
N LYS A 85 13.44 -0.75 -7.11
CA LYS A 85 12.48 0.07 -7.86
C LYS A 85 12.89 1.54 -7.92
N SER A 86 13.43 2.09 -6.84
CA SER A 86 13.89 3.47 -6.76
C SER A 86 15.07 3.72 -7.71
N GLU A 87 16.00 2.76 -7.83
CA GLU A 87 17.10 2.82 -8.81
C GLU A 87 16.57 2.85 -10.25
N GLN A 88 15.67 1.92 -10.61
CA GLN A 88 15.05 1.89 -11.94
C GLN A 88 14.31 3.20 -12.29
N ILE A 89 13.65 3.81 -11.30
CA ILE A 89 12.96 5.10 -11.47
C ILE A 89 13.99 6.23 -11.65
N ASN A 90 15.05 6.24 -10.86
CA ASN A 90 16.12 7.23 -10.96
C ASN A 90 16.87 7.19 -12.30
N GLU A 91 17.01 6.01 -12.91
CA GLU A 91 17.60 5.86 -14.24
C GLU A 91 16.67 6.34 -15.36
N LYS A 92 15.35 6.25 -15.16
CA LYS A 92 14.35 6.55 -16.18
C LYS A 92 13.87 8.01 -16.17
N TYR A 93 13.80 8.65 -15.01
CA TYR A 93 13.20 9.97 -14.84
C TYR A 93 14.21 10.97 -14.30
N LEU A 94 14.13 12.22 -14.77
CA LEU A 94 15.12 13.25 -14.46
C LEU A 94 14.67 14.13 -13.29
N THR A 95 13.38 14.40 -13.17
CA THR A 95 12.84 15.30 -12.13
C THR A 95 12.29 14.52 -10.94
N ASN A 96 12.32 15.13 -9.76
CA ASN A 96 11.75 14.52 -8.55
C ASN A 96 10.24 14.31 -8.66
N ASP A 97 9.52 15.21 -9.35
CA ASP A 97 8.07 15.09 -9.54
C ASP A 97 7.72 13.84 -10.36
N GLU A 98 8.42 13.61 -11.48
CA GLU A 98 8.23 12.41 -12.31
C GLU A 98 8.59 11.13 -11.54
N LYS A 99 9.66 11.16 -10.74
CA LYS A 99 10.07 10.03 -9.91
C LYS A 99 9.02 9.68 -8.86
N ASN A 100 8.49 10.70 -8.18
CA ASN A 100 7.43 10.52 -7.18
C ASN A 100 6.17 9.96 -7.81
N VAL A 101 5.74 10.48 -8.97
CA VAL A 101 4.59 9.94 -9.72
C VAL A 101 4.83 8.49 -10.12
N ALA A 102 5.99 8.15 -10.67
CA ALA A 102 6.30 6.78 -11.08
C ALA A 102 6.36 5.80 -9.90
N PHE A 103 6.86 6.25 -8.75
CA PHE A 103 6.90 5.45 -7.53
C PHE A 103 5.48 5.22 -6.97
N ASP A 104 4.67 6.27 -6.95
CA ASP A 104 3.26 6.19 -6.55
C ASP A 104 2.47 5.28 -7.47
N GLU A 105 2.62 5.40 -8.79
CA GLU A 105 1.96 4.52 -9.77
C GLU A 105 2.34 3.05 -9.55
N TRP A 106 3.61 2.80 -9.26
CA TRP A 106 4.08 1.46 -8.93
C TRP A 106 3.43 0.91 -7.65
N LEU A 107 3.40 1.68 -6.57
CA LEU A 107 2.70 1.28 -5.34
C LEU A 107 1.20 1.04 -5.60
N MET A 108 0.55 1.93 -6.36
CA MET A 108 -0.87 1.83 -6.70
C MET A 108 -1.18 0.59 -7.54
N SER A 109 -0.21 0.03 -8.25
CA SER A 109 -0.41 -1.20 -9.04
C SER A 109 -0.74 -2.43 -8.19
N PHE A 110 -0.30 -2.48 -6.93
CA PHE A 110 -0.59 -3.59 -6.01
C PHE A 110 -1.95 -3.45 -5.30
N VAL A 111 -2.49 -2.23 -5.23
CA VAL A 111 -3.65 -1.89 -4.40
C VAL A 111 -4.88 -2.75 -4.71
N PRO A 112 -5.27 -2.99 -5.98
CA PRO A 112 -6.43 -3.82 -6.29
C PRO A 112 -6.32 -5.25 -5.73
N ASP A 113 -5.17 -5.89 -5.92
CA ASP A 113 -4.92 -7.27 -5.47
C ASP A 113 -4.82 -7.35 -3.95
N ILE A 114 -4.23 -6.34 -3.32
CA ILE A 114 -4.16 -6.23 -1.85
C ILE A 114 -5.57 -6.16 -1.26
N PHE A 115 -6.44 -5.27 -1.77
CA PHE A 115 -7.81 -5.17 -1.26
C PHE A 115 -8.62 -6.45 -1.52
N GLN A 116 -8.39 -7.14 -2.65
CA GLN A 116 -9.00 -8.45 -2.86
C GLN A 116 -8.55 -9.49 -1.83
N LYS A 117 -7.26 -9.52 -1.46
CA LYS A 117 -6.74 -10.41 -0.41
C LYS A 117 -7.33 -10.05 0.96
N ILE A 118 -7.35 -8.78 1.32
CA ILE A 118 -7.97 -8.29 2.57
C ILE A 118 -9.45 -8.69 2.65
N ASN A 119 -10.19 -8.52 1.55
CA ASN A 119 -11.60 -8.89 1.50
C ASN A 119 -11.83 -10.38 1.72
N LYS A 120 -10.89 -11.24 1.32
CA LYS A 120 -10.94 -12.68 1.60
C LYS A 120 -10.55 -13.02 3.05
N MET A 121 -9.60 -12.29 3.62
CA MET A 121 -9.18 -12.46 5.03
C MET A 121 -10.26 -12.03 6.02
N ALA A 122 -11.02 -10.99 5.68
CA ALA A 122 -12.05 -10.42 6.54
C ALA A 122 -13.42 -11.12 6.46
N LEU A 123 -13.55 -12.14 5.61
CA LEU A 123 -14.71 -13.04 5.69
C LEU A 123 -14.43 -14.01 6.84
N PRO A 124 -15.24 -14.01 7.91
CA PRO A 124 -15.21 -15.12 8.84
C PRO A 124 -15.55 -16.38 8.06
N ASP A 125 -14.97 -17.51 8.44
CA ASP A 125 -15.48 -18.84 8.13
C ASP A 125 -16.97 -18.89 8.48
N SER A 126 -17.79 -18.47 7.53
CA SER A 126 -19.24 -18.45 7.63
C SER A 126 -19.73 -19.76 7.06
N ASN A 127 -19.18 -20.86 7.55
CA ASN A 127 -19.58 -22.24 7.30
C ASN A 127 -18.63 -23.17 8.06
N LEU A 128 -18.85 -23.35 9.36
CA LEU A 128 -18.64 -24.62 10.08
C LEU A 128 -19.52 -24.64 11.33
#